data_AF-A0A4S4CIK1-F1
#
_entry.id   AF-A0A4S4CIK1-F1
#
_cell.length_a   1.000
_cell.length_b   1.000
_cell.length_c   1.000
_cell.angle_alpha   90.00
_cell.angle_beta   90.00
_cell.angle_gamma   90.00
#
_symmetry.space_group_name_H-M   'P 1'
#
loop_
_entity.id
_entity.type
_entity.pdbx_description
1 polymer ?
#
loop_
_entity_poly.entity_id
_entity_poly.type
_entity_poly.pdbx_seq_one_letter_code
_entity_poly.pdbx_strand_id
1 'polypeptide(L)'
;MPNYLAPDVYVEEVPGGPRPIEAVGTSTAAFIGVAPDAGALAQDIRAVTNWSEFQRLYAWAGQASTDLSQAVFGFFQNGGQRCYVVNTGASRDLPAALNLVAQRDDVAIVAAPGFTDATSYDALLSHCEGLGDRVAILDAAHDVPDVMALTQVARPAPAARTGADAPARDGADRPPPGELHGLRPRQSDDGYGAVYFPWLRVRDPVNPAALVDVPPSGHMAGIWARTDATRGVHKAPANEAVRGALDLTYHLTRAEQEQLNSHGVNCVRFFSTEGVRVWGARTVADSASEFRYLNVRRLFNMIKESIAVSTRWIVFEPNDETLWKSIRRDVSAFLLHQWRDGALMGRTPQEAFFVKCDRETNPPEVIDAGQVVTLIGVAPVKPAEFIVFRLSQMDQRSDTQGLGE
;
A
#
# COMPACT_ATOMS: atom_id res chain seq x y z
N MET A 1 33.73 36.41 -1.15
CA MET A 1 33.93 37.30 -2.31
C MET A 1 35.41 37.30 -2.65
N PRO A 2 35.79 36.89 -3.85
CA PRO A 2 37.19 36.96 -4.26
C PRO A 2 37.54 38.39 -4.62
N ASN A 3 38.66 38.87 -4.09
CA ASN A 3 39.24 40.16 -4.44
C ASN A 3 40.48 39.84 -5.29
N TYR A 4 40.39 40.03 -6.60
CA TYR A 4 41.49 39.81 -7.53
C TYR A 4 42.36 41.07 -7.61
N LEU A 5 43.64 40.95 -7.29
CA LEU A 5 44.53 42.11 -7.06
C LEU A 5 45.71 42.21 -8.05
N ALA A 6 45.83 41.30 -9.03
CA ALA A 6 46.92 41.28 -10.01
C ALA A 6 46.43 40.84 -11.41
N PRO A 7 47.11 41.24 -12.51
CA PRO A 7 46.76 40.84 -13.87
C PRO A 7 47.15 39.37 -14.10
N ASP A 8 46.15 38.49 -14.17
CA ASP A 8 46.27 37.04 -14.40
C ASP A 8 44.90 36.47 -14.89
N VAL A 9 44.80 35.16 -15.19
CA VAL A 9 43.53 34.47 -15.54
C VAL A 9 42.82 33.97 -14.27
N TYR A 10 41.53 34.31 -14.10
CA TYR A 10 40.68 33.86 -12.98
C TYR A 10 39.35 33.28 -13.47
N VAL A 11 38.86 32.22 -12.82
CA VAL A 11 37.60 31.50 -13.14
C VAL A 11 36.86 31.15 -11.86
N GLU A 12 35.61 31.60 -11.73
CA GLU A 12 34.61 31.25 -10.70
C GLU A 12 33.22 31.57 -11.32
N GLU A 13 32.06 30.93 -11.07
CA GLU A 13 31.41 30.36 -9.89
C GLU A 13 30.78 28.99 -10.27
N VAL A 14 30.75 28.02 -9.34
CA VAL A 14 30.31 26.63 -9.61
C VAL A 14 29.15 26.23 -8.68
N PRO A 15 27.89 26.21 -9.15
CA PRO A 15 26.85 25.40 -8.53
C PRO A 15 26.57 24.17 -9.41
N GLY A 16 27.39 23.13 -9.23
CA GLY A 16 27.21 21.82 -9.86
C GLY A 16 27.24 20.69 -8.83
N GLY A 17 26.90 21.00 -7.58
CA GLY A 17 26.81 20.00 -6.52
C GLY A 17 25.77 18.93 -6.85
N PRO A 18 25.94 17.69 -6.36
CA PRO A 18 24.88 16.71 -6.44
C PRO A 18 23.61 17.28 -5.80
N ARG A 19 22.47 17.11 -6.46
CA ARG A 19 21.14 17.41 -5.90
C ARG A 19 20.58 16.06 -5.45
N PRO A 20 20.86 15.62 -4.20
CA PRO A 20 20.49 14.28 -3.77
C PRO A 20 18.97 14.13 -3.81
N ILE A 21 18.52 13.00 -4.33
CA ILE A 21 17.12 12.59 -4.27
C ILE A 21 16.88 12.02 -2.88
N GLU A 22 15.92 12.60 -2.17
CA GLU A 22 15.47 12.08 -0.88
C GLU A 22 14.27 11.16 -1.07
N ALA A 23 14.23 10.07 -0.30
CA ALA A 23 13.10 9.16 -0.31
C ALA A 23 11.87 9.83 0.29
N VAL A 24 10.74 9.83 -0.43
CA VAL A 24 9.47 10.34 0.10
C VAL A 24 8.93 9.44 1.21
N GLY A 25 8.09 10.01 2.09
CA GLY A 25 7.41 9.26 3.14
C GLY A 25 6.42 8.24 2.58
N THR A 26 6.39 7.04 3.15
CA THR A 26 5.56 5.91 2.67
C THR A 26 4.42 5.54 3.63
N SER A 27 4.30 6.25 4.77
CA SER A 27 3.49 5.84 5.92
C SER A 27 2.28 6.72 6.21
N THR A 28 2.14 7.87 5.54
CA THR A 28 0.98 8.76 5.72
C THR A 28 -0.27 8.10 5.15
N ALA A 29 -1.23 7.81 6.02
CA ALA A 29 -2.51 7.21 5.64
C ALA A 29 -3.62 8.26 5.52
N ALA A 30 -4.63 7.99 4.70
CA ALA A 30 -5.90 8.69 4.68
C ALA A 30 -7.03 7.70 5.03
N PHE A 31 -7.76 7.99 6.10
CA PHE A 31 -8.92 7.21 6.55
C PHE A 31 -10.21 7.96 6.24
N ILE A 32 -11.11 7.28 5.52
CA ILE A 32 -12.40 7.82 5.11
C ILE A 32 -13.51 7.03 5.80
N GLY A 33 -14.44 7.70 6.47
CA GLY A 33 -15.59 6.99 7.02
C GLY A 33 -16.53 7.87 7.82
N VAL A 34 -17.33 7.25 8.69
CA VAL A 34 -18.25 7.97 9.59
C VAL A 34 -17.57 8.12 10.93
N ALA A 35 -17.33 9.34 11.37
CA ALA A 35 -16.82 9.62 12.71
C ALA A 35 -17.88 9.35 13.79
N PRO A 36 -17.48 9.15 15.07
CA PRO A 36 -18.43 9.09 16.18
C PRO A 36 -19.39 10.27 16.19
N ASP A 37 -18.89 11.49 16.03
CA ASP A 37 -19.70 12.66 15.70
C ASP A 37 -19.85 12.81 14.18
N ALA A 38 -21.00 12.36 13.66
CA ALA A 38 -21.32 12.44 12.24
C ALA A 38 -21.38 13.88 11.69
N GLY A 39 -21.54 14.91 12.54
CA GLY A 39 -21.54 16.31 12.15
C GLY A 39 -20.16 16.98 12.20
N ALA A 40 -19.20 16.39 12.92
CA ALA A 40 -17.90 16.99 13.14
C ALA A 40 -17.08 17.08 11.85
N LEU A 41 -16.80 18.30 11.41
CA LEU A 41 -15.94 18.58 10.24
C LEU A 41 -16.38 17.75 9.02
N ALA A 42 -17.69 17.61 8.83
CA ALA A 42 -18.25 16.81 7.75
C ALA A 42 -17.76 17.34 6.39
N GLN A 43 -17.31 16.41 5.53
CA GLN A 43 -16.78 16.71 4.19
C GLN A 43 -15.55 17.65 4.21
N ASP A 44 -14.77 17.60 5.29
CA ASP A 44 -13.46 18.24 5.41
C ASP A 44 -12.35 17.19 5.67
N ILE A 45 -11.12 17.52 5.31
CA ILE A 45 -9.95 16.67 5.48
C ILE A 45 -8.99 17.29 6.50
N ARG A 46 -8.73 16.58 7.60
CA ARG A 46 -7.78 17.03 8.63
C ARG A 46 -6.68 16.04 8.87
N ALA A 47 -5.47 16.57 9.03
CA ALA A 47 -4.35 15.80 9.54
C ALA A 47 -4.51 15.60 11.05
N VAL A 48 -4.24 14.39 11.50
CA VAL A 48 -4.24 13.97 12.90
C VAL A 48 -2.95 13.23 13.18
N THR A 49 -2.32 13.54 14.31
CA THR A 49 -0.99 12.99 14.69
C THR A 49 -1.05 12.05 15.89
N ASN A 50 -2.17 11.99 16.61
CA ASN A 50 -2.38 11.06 17.69
C ASN A 50 -3.87 10.84 18.00
N TRP A 51 -4.16 9.83 18.81
CA TRP A 51 -5.52 9.48 19.20
C TRP A 51 -6.24 10.59 19.99
N SER A 52 -5.56 11.30 20.87
CA SER A 52 -6.19 12.36 21.68
C SER A 52 -6.68 13.51 20.81
N GLU A 53 -5.92 13.85 19.77
CA GLU A 53 -6.31 14.83 18.76
C GLU A 53 -7.51 14.35 17.94
N PHE A 54 -7.54 13.08 17.53
CA PHE A 54 -8.72 12.51 16.86
C PHE A 54 -9.98 12.67 17.72
N GLN A 55 -9.91 12.26 18.99
CA GLN A 55 -11.05 12.34 19.90
C GLN A 55 -11.55 13.78 20.00
N ARG A 56 -10.65 14.74 20.25
CA ARG A 56 -11.02 16.16 20.35
C ARG A 56 -11.73 16.71 19.11
N LEU A 57 -11.38 16.23 17.91
CA LEU A 57 -11.94 16.73 16.65
C LEU A 57 -13.22 16.00 16.22
N TYR A 58 -13.34 14.71 16.51
CA TYR A 58 -14.31 13.82 15.86
C TYR A 58 -15.19 13.01 16.82
N ALA A 59 -14.97 13.12 18.13
CA ALA A 59 -15.76 12.41 19.13
C ALA A 59 -16.05 13.29 20.36
N TRP A 60 -17.32 13.42 20.73
CA TRP A 60 -17.68 14.00 22.03
C TRP A 60 -17.91 12.91 23.08
N ALA A 61 -17.84 13.30 24.35
CA ALA A 61 -17.93 12.37 25.47
C ALA A 61 -19.28 11.62 25.47
N GLY A 62 -19.24 10.28 25.40
CA GLY A 62 -20.42 9.42 25.50
C GLY A 62 -20.91 8.83 24.18
N GLN A 63 -20.28 9.14 23.05
CA GLN A 63 -20.58 8.48 21.77
C GLN A 63 -19.97 7.08 21.67
N ALA A 64 -20.61 6.20 20.89
CA ALA A 64 -20.06 4.90 20.56
C ALA A 64 -18.88 5.04 19.57
N SER A 65 -17.95 4.09 19.59
CA SER A 65 -16.93 4.00 18.56
C SER A 65 -17.56 3.63 17.21
N THR A 66 -16.93 4.08 16.13
CA THR A 66 -17.24 3.71 14.75
C THR A 66 -16.05 3.02 14.11
N ASP A 67 -16.27 2.32 12.99
CA ASP A 67 -15.22 1.70 12.17
C ASP A 67 -14.06 2.67 11.87
N LEU A 68 -14.38 3.93 11.57
CA LEU A 68 -13.37 4.97 11.34
C LEU A 68 -12.52 5.22 12.59
N SER A 69 -13.16 5.43 13.75
CA SER A 69 -12.45 5.69 15.00
C SER A 69 -11.61 4.50 15.46
N GLN A 70 -12.11 3.28 15.26
CA GLN A 70 -11.41 2.03 15.58
C GLN A 70 -10.18 1.85 14.69
N ALA A 71 -10.30 2.15 13.39
CA ALA A 71 -9.18 2.11 12.47
C ALA A 71 -8.10 3.15 12.79
N VAL A 72 -8.49 4.41 13.08
CA VAL A 72 -7.54 5.47 13.45
C VAL A 72 -6.82 5.12 14.76
N PHE A 73 -7.53 4.58 15.75
CA PHE A 73 -6.90 4.09 16.97
C PHE A 73 -5.90 2.95 16.69
N GLY A 74 -6.32 1.94 15.92
CA GLY A 74 -5.49 0.80 15.54
C GLY A 74 -4.23 1.21 14.76
N PHE A 75 -4.33 2.25 13.92
CA PHE A 75 -3.21 2.85 13.18
C PHE A 75 -2.13 3.37 14.13
N PHE A 76 -2.51 4.25 15.05
CA PHE A 76 -1.55 4.81 16.02
C PHE A 76 -0.99 3.74 16.94
N GLN A 77 -1.82 2.79 17.40
CA GLN A 77 -1.36 1.68 18.23
C GLN A 77 -0.33 0.79 17.53
N ASN A 78 -0.43 0.66 16.22
CA ASN A 78 0.46 -0.18 15.43
C ASN A 78 1.68 0.52 14.85
N GLY A 79 1.89 1.82 15.14
CA GLY A 79 3.10 2.55 14.77
C GLY A 79 2.90 3.59 13.67
N GLY A 80 1.65 3.86 13.28
CA GLY A 80 1.31 5.04 12.51
C GLY A 80 1.63 6.32 13.29
N GLN A 81 2.10 7.36 12.58
CA GLN A 81 2.50 8.63 13.19
C GLN A 81 1.61 9.80 12.79
N ARG A 82 1.10 9.77 11.55
CA ARG A 82 0.24 10.82 11.00
C ARG A 82 -0.71 10.23 9.98
N CYS A 83 -1.98 10.60 10.08
CA CYS A 83 -2.98 10.28 9.07
C CYS A 83 -3.85 11.49 8.77
N TYR A 84 -4.48 11.48 7.60
CA TYR A 84 -5.60 12.33 7.29
C TYR A 84 -6.90 11.59 7.61
N VAL A 85 -7.88 12.32 8.10
CA VAL A 85 -9.22 11.82 8.39
C VAL A 85 -10.21 12.63 7.57
N VAL A 86 -11.10 11.93 6.87
CA VAL A 86 -12.24 12.51 6.17
C VAL A 86 -13.52 11.94 6.77
N ASN A 87 -14.28 12.78 7.45
CA ASN A 87 -15.59 12.42 7.96
C ASN A 87 -16.63 12.61 6.85
N THR A 88 -17.20 11.51 6.38
CA THR A 88 -18.27 11.51 5.38
C THR A 88 -19.63 11.88 5.97
N GLY A 89 -19.77 11.89 7.30
CA GLY A 89 -21.03 12.06 7.98
C GLY A 89 -22.05 11.00 7.58
N ALA A 90 -23.34 11.29 7.80
CA ALA A 90 -24.41 10.33 7.52
C ALA A 90 -24.57 10.01 6.01
N SER A 91 -24.05 10.85 5.10
CA SER A 91 -24.18 10.62 3.65
C SER A 91 -23.31 9.47 3.15
N ARG A 92 -22.23 9.12 3.86
CA ARG A 92 -21.24 8.09 3.44
C ARG A 92 -20.75 8.28 2.00
N ASP A 93 -20.68 9.53 1.53
CA ASP A 93 -20.24 9.87 0.17
C ASP A 93 -18.72 9.67 0.01
N LEU A 94 -18.35 8.46 -0.39
CA LEU A 94 -16.95 8.05 -0.59
C LEU A 94 -16.29 8.77 -1.79
N PRO A 95 -16.94 8.92 -2.96
CA PRO A 95 -16.37 9.70 -4.07
C PRO A 95 -16.00 11.14 -3.69
N ALA A 96 -16.88 11.85 -2.97
CA ALA A 96 -16.58 13.21 -2.51
C ALA A 96 -15.36 13.24 -1.58
N ALA A 97 -15.27 12.29 -0.65
CA ALA A 97 -14.13 12.16 0.24
C ALA A 97 -12.82 11.84 -0.49
N LEU A 98 -12.86 10.96 -1.50
CA LEU A 98 -11.67 10.62 -2.30
C LEU A 98 -11.14 11.82 -3.09
N ASN A 99 -12.01 12.74 -3.54
CA ASN A 99 -11.59 13.99 -4.17
C ASN A 99 -10.83 14.93 -3.20
N LEU A 100 -11.14 14.89 -1.90
CA LEU A 100 -10.38 15.63 -0.88
C LEU A 100 -9.01 14.99 -0.62
N VAL A 101 -8.96 13.64 -0.61
CA VAL A 101 -7.72 12.89 -0.46
C VAL A 101 -6.79 13.06 -1.68
N ALA A 102 -7.35 13.19 -2.88
CA ALA A 102 -6.60 13.42 -4.11
C ALA A 102 -5.80 14.74 -4.10
N GLN A 103 -6.22 15.72 -3.29
CA GLN A 103 -5.53 17.01 -3.16
C GLN A 103 -4.33 16.96 -2.19
N ARG A 104 -3.99 15.77 -1.68
CA ARG A 104 -2.88 15.56 -0.74
C ARG A 104 -1.84 14.66 -1.39
N ASP A 105 -0.73 15.27 -1.78
CA ASP A 105 0.38 14.59 -2.47
C ASP A 105 1.20 13.70 -1.51
N ASP A 106 1.12 13.94 -0.20
CA ASP A 106 1.89 13.20 0.80
C ASP A 106 1.20 11.93 1.31
N VAL A 107 0.04 11.56 0.75
CA VAL A 107 -0.72 10.35 1.12
C VAL A 107 -0.18 9.15 0.36
N ALA A 108 0.27 8.13 1.10
CA ALA A 108 0.77 6.87 0.53
C ALA A 108 -0.18 5.69 0.72
N ILE A 109 -1.11 5.78 1.67
CA ILE A 109 -2.05 4.72 2.04
C ILE A 109 -3.47 5.29 2.07
N VAL A 110 -4.44 4.61 1.47
CA VAL A 110 -5.86 4.99 1.54
C VAL A 110 -6.68 3.83 2.08
N ALA A 111 -7.59 4.10 3.02
CA ALA A 111 -8.52 3.10 3.52
C ALA A 111 -9.89 3.75 3.81
N ALA A 112 -10.96 3.00 3.56
CA ALA A 112 -12.30 3.34 4.00
C ALA A 112 -12.85 2.25 4.93
N PRO A 113 -12.52 2.30 6.23
CA PRO A 113 -12.88 1.26 7.19
C PRO A 113 -14.39 1.00 7.21
N GLY A 114 -14.80 -0.26 7.07
CA GLY A 114 -16.21 -0.66 7.05
C GLY A 114 -16.96 -0.41 5.73
N PHE A 115 -16.26 -0.04 4.65
CA PHE A 115 -16.81 0.01 3.30
C PHE A 115 -16.37 -1.23 2.52
N THR A 116 -17.18 -2.28 2.58
CA THR A 116 -16.83 -3.63 2.08
C THR A 116 -17.69 -4.09 0.91
N ASP A 117 -18.35 -3.16 0.23
CA ASP A 117 -19.17 -3.42 -0.97
C ASP A 117 -18.37 -3.20 -2.26
N ALA A 118 -18.87 -3.76 -3.37
CA ALA A 118 -18.20 -3.72 -4.66
C ALA A 118 -17.97 -2.30 -5.19
N THR A 119 -18.91 -1.37 -4.95
CA THR A 119 -18.80 0.02 -5.41
C THR A 119 -17.71 0.76 -4.64
N SER A 120 -17.63 0.53 -3.33
CA SER A 120 -16.57 1.10 -2.51
C SER A 120 -15.18 0.57 -2.86
N TYR A 121 -15.05 -0.74 -3.11
CA TYR A 121 -13.80 -1.32 -3.57
C TYR A 121 -13.35 -0.72 -4.91
N ASP A 122 -14.26 -0.60 -5.87
CA ASP A 122 -13.96 -0.03 -7.17
C ASP A 122 -13.54 1.44 -7.08
N ALA A 123 -14.21 2.24 -6.24
CA ALA A 123 -13.86 3.64 -6.02
C ALA A 123 -12.45 3.81 -5.41
N LEU A 124 -12.10 3.00 -4.40
CA LEU A 124 -10.78 3.03 -3.76
C LEU A 124 -9.66 2.58 -4.72
N LEU A 125 -9.90 1.50 -5.47
CA LEU A 125 -8.93 1.00 -6.45
C LEU A 125 -8.74 2.00 -7.59
N SER A 126 -9.82 2.51 -8.17
CA SER A 126 -9.76 3.48 -9.26
C SER A 126 -9.05 4.77 -8.85
N HIS A 127 -9.25 5.23 -7.61
CA HIS A 127 -8.51 6.37 -7.05
C HIS A 127 -7.00 6.11 -7.00
N CYS A 128 -6.59 4.95 -6.48
CA CYS A 128 -5.17 4.61 -6.35
C CYS A 128 -4.52 4.32 -7.71
N GLU A 129 -5.23 3.68 -8.64
CA GLU A 129 -4.80 3.44 -10.02
C GLU A 129 -4.61 4.75 -10.79
N GLY A 130 -5.53 5.70 -10.63
CA GLY A 130 -5.49 6.99 -11.32
C GLY A 130 -4.35 7.90 -10.89
N LEU A 131 -4.01 7.91 -9.59
CA LEU A 131 -2.92 8.74 -9.06
C LEU A 131 -1.56 8.00 -9.11
N GLY A 132 -1.56 6.69 -8.87
CA GLY A 132 -0.40 5.83 -9.00
C GLY A 132 0.70 6.02 -7.94
N ASP A 133 0.48 6.86 -6.92
CA ASP A 133 1.41 7.20 -5.84
C ASP A 133 1.05 6.53 -4.50
N ARG A 134 -0.20 6.09 -4.36
CA ARG A 134 -0.78 5.51 -3.13
C ARG A 134 -1.37 4.13 -3.36
N VAL A 135 -1.58 3.38 -2.27
CA VAL A 135 -2.15 2.02 -2.31
C VAL A 135 -3.35 1.90 -1.36
N ALA A 136 -4.42 1.26 -1.83
CA ALA A 136 -5.62 1.01 -1.04
C ALA A 136 -5.43 -0.18 -0.09
N ILE A 137 -5.82 0.00 1.18
CA ILE A 137 -6.07 -1.12 2.10
C ILE A 137 -7.58 -1.37 2.12
N LEU A 138 -7.96 -2.58 1.75
CA LEU A 138 -9.35 -3.01 1.61
C LEU A 138 -9.67 -3.99 2.73
N ASP A 139 -10.77 -3.75 3.43
CA ASP A 139 -11.30 -4.68 4.41
C ASP A 139 -12.21 -5.68 3.72
N ALA A 140 -12.04 -6.98 3.98
CA ALA A 140 -13.07 -7.95 3.63
C ALA A 140 -14.35 -7.69 4.43
N ALA A 141 -15.50 -8.18 3.97
CA ALA A 141 -16.76 -8.07 4.71
C ALA A 141 -16.66 -8.68 6.13
N HIS A 142 -17.37 -8.10 7.09
CA HIS A 142 -17.44 -8.63 8.46
C HIS A 142 -18.09 -10.01 8.49
N ASP A 143 -19.29 -10.10 7.92
CA ASP A 143 -20.07 -11.34 7.85
C ASP A 143 -19.75 -12.07 6.55
N VAL A 144 -18.98 -13.14 6.66
CA VAL A 144 -18.61 -14.02 5.54
C VAL A 144 -19.19 -15.41 5.80
N PRO A 145 -20.39 -15.74 5.29
CA PRO A 145 -21.04 -17.03 5.56
C PRO A 145 -20.26 -18.22 5.03
N ASP A 146 -19.60 -18.03 3.88
CA ASP A 146 -18.68 -18.99 3.29
C ASP A 146 -17.41 -18.23 2.89
N VAL A 147 -16.28 -18.62 3.48
CA VAL A 147 -14.97 -18.02 3.22
C VAL A 147 -14.56 -18.15 1.75
N MET A 148 -15.07 -19.15 1.02
CA MET A 148 -14.83 -19.29 -0.41
C MET A 148 -15.45 -18.17 -1.24
N ALA A 149 -16.43 -17.43 -0.71
CA ALA A 149 -16.95 -16.22 -1.36
C ALA A 149 -15.88 -15.15 -1.58
N LEU A 150 -14.82 -15.13 -0.76
CA LEU A 150 -13.65 -14.24 -0.92
C LEU A 150 -12.70 -14.69 -2.03
N THR A 151 -12.97 -15.80 -2.73
CA THR A 151 -12.25 -16.16 -3.96
C THR A 151 -12.87 -15.49 -5.19
N GLN A 152 -14.14 -15.07 -5.10
CA GLN A 152 -14.89 -14.49 -6.20
C GLN A 152 -15.03 -12.97 -6.05
N VAL A 153 -14.95 -12.26 -7.18
CA VAL A 153 -15.08 -10.80 -7.23
C VAL A 153 -16.51 -10.38 -6.89
N ALA A 154 -16.63 -9.42 -5.98
CA ALA A 154 -17.88 -8.79 -5.61
C ALA A 154 -18.47 -8.02 -6.79
N ARG A 155 -19.77 -8.17 -7.01
CA ARG A 155 -20.51 -7.43 -8.02
C ARG A 155 -21.37 -6.36 -7.35
N PRO A 156 -21.54 -5.19 -7.97
CA PRO A 156 -22.49 -4.20 -7.48
C PRO A 156 -23.87 -4.82 -7.35
N ALA A 157 -24.57 -4.55 -6.25
CA ALA A 157 -25.97 -4.92 -6.13
C ALA A 157 -26.76 -4.27 -7.27
N PRO A 158 -27.68 -4.98 -7.93
CA PRO A 158 -28.53 -4.38 -8.96
C PRO A 158 -29.29 -3.19 -8.36
N ALA A 159 -29.36 -2.07 -9.09
CA ALA A 159 -30.06 -0.87 -8.64
C ALA A 159 -31.48 -1.23 -8.19
N ALA A 160 -31.84 -0.84 -6.96
CA ALA A 160 -33.18 -1.04 -6.45
C ALA A 160 -34.18 -0.35 -7.39
N ARG A 161 -35.00 -1.13 -8.11
CA ARG A 161 -36.03 -0.60 -9.00
C ARG A 161 -37.04 0.17 -8.14
N THR A 162 -37.11 1.48 -8.31
CA THR A 162 -38.10 2.33 -7.65
C THR A 162 -39.30 2.51 -8.59
N GLY A 163 -40.40 1.82 -8.31
CA GLY A 163 -41.65 1.95 -9.08
C GLY A 163 -42.65 0.83 -8.83
N ALA A 164 -43.94 1.13 -9.03
CA ALA A 164 -45.10 0.23 -8.84
C ALA A 164 -45.15 -0.99 -9.79
N ASP A 165 -44.13 -1.16 -10.64
CA ASP A 165 -43.92 -2.32 -11.51
C ASP A 165 -42.87 -3.30 -10.94
N ALA A 166 -42.65 -3.30 -9.62
CA ALA A 166 -41.92 -4.39 -8.98
C ALA A 166 -42.73 -5.68 -9.18
N PRO A 167 -42.27 -6.67 -9.98
CA PRO A 167 -42.94 -7.95 -10.00
C PRO A 167 -42.94 -8.49 -8.57
N ALA A 168 -44.02 -9.20 -8.19
CA ALA A 168 -44.04 -9.96 -6.95
C ALA A 168 -42.72 -10.74 -6.86
N ARG A 169 -42.09 -10.74 -5.67
CA ARG A 169 -40.85 -11.49 -5.42
C ARG A 169 -41.14 -12.99 -5.57
N ASP A 170 -41.23 -13.47 -6.80
CA ASP A 170 -41.03 -14.88 -7.11
C ASP A 170 -39.57 -15.18 -6.76
N GLY A 171 -39.32 -16.35 -6.18
CA GLY A 171 -38.02 -16.77 -5.62
C GLY A 171 -36.85 -16.90 -6.61
N ALA A 172 -36.83 -16.09 -7.67
CA ALA A 172 -35.87 -16.05 -8.77
C ALA A 172 -34.67 -15.11 -8.55
N ASP A 173 -34.66 -14.33 -7.46
CA ASP A 173 -33.48 -13.53 -7.05
C ASP A 173 -32.64 -14.23 -5.97
N ARG A 174 -32.97 -15.49 -5.66
CA ARG A 174 -32.11 -16.35 -4.85
C ARG A 174 -31.06 -16.94 -5.79
N PRO A 175 -29.75 -16.73 -5.55
CA PRO A 175 -28.73 -17.38 -6.35
C PRO A 175 -28.98 -18.90 -6.35
N PRO A 176 -28.78 -19.57 -7.50
CA PRO A 176 -28.97 -21.01 -7.60
C PRO A 176 -28.22 -21.73 -6.47
N PRO A 177 -28.76 -22.84 -5.93
CA PRO A 177 -28.11 -23.58 -4.84
C PRO A 177 -26.66 -23.94 -5.23
N GLY A 178 -25.69 -23.36 -4.53
CA GLY A 178 -24.25 -23.58 -4.78
C GLY A 178 -23.50 -22.44 -5.47
N GLU A 179 -24.16 -21.36 -5.92
CA GLU A 179 -23.47 -20.16 -6.41
C GLU A 179 -23.08 -19.24 -5.24
N LEU A 180 -21.78 -18.94 -5.13
CA LEU A 180 -21.24 -18.03 -4.13
C LEU A 180 -21.49 -16.58 -4.56
N HIS A 181 -22.00 -15.74 -3.67
CA HIS A 181 -21.98 -14.30 -3.89
C HIS A 181 -20.57 -13.79 -3.64
N GLY A 182 -19.85 -13.34 -4.68
CA GLY A 182 -18.49 -12.85 -4.52
C GLY A 182 -18.36 -11.70 -3.52
N LEU A 183 -17.30 -11.73 -2.70
CA LEU A 183 -17.02 -10.72 -1.66
C LEU A 183 -15.63 -10.09 -1.81
N ARG A 184 -14.82 -10.55 -2.76
CA ARG A 184 -13.47 -10.04 -3.00
C ARG A 184 -13.50 -8.75 -3.83
N PRO A 185 -12.61 -7.78 -3.58
CA PRO A 185 -12.38 -6.69 -4.52
C PRO A 185 -12.02 -7.20 -5.93
N ARG A 186 -12.28 -6.37 -6.95
CA ARG A 186 -11.80 -6.65 -8.31
C ARG A 186 -10.27 -6.68 -8.36
N GLN A 187 -9.74 -7.26 -9.44
CA GLN A 187 -8.31 -7.18 -9.71
C GLN A 187 -7.88 -5.74 -10.05
N SER A 188 -6.64 -5.44 -9.70
CA SER A 188 -5.91 -4.22 -10.10
C SER A 188 -4.61 -4.68 -10.72
N ASP A 189 -4.46 -4.53 -12.03
CA ASP A 189 -3.36 -5.17 -12.80
C ASP A 189 -1.97 -4.78 -12.27
N ASP A 190 -1.83 -3.51 -11.86
CA ASP A 190 -0.61 -2.94 -11.29
C ASP A 190 -0.54 -3.00 -9.75
N GLY A 191 -1.50 -3.67 -9.10
CA GLY A 191 -1.44 -4.00 -7.67
C GLY A 191 -1.71 -2.85 -6.71
N TYR A 192 -2.56 -1.89 -7.07
CA TYR A 192 -2.86 -0.71 -6.24
C TYR A 192 -3.83 -0.94 -5.06
N GLY A 193 -4.09 -2.20 -4.70
CA GLY A 193 -4.85 -2.54 -3.51
C GLY A 193 -4.39 -3.83 -2.84
N ALA A 194 -4.63 -3.94 -1.54
CA ALA A 194 -4.42 -5.15 -0.76
C ALA A 194 -5.63 -5.38 0.15
N VAL A 195 -6.24 -6.58 0.06
CA VAL A 195 -7.39 -6.94 0.88
C VAL A 195 -6.97 -7.80 2.06
N TYR A 196 -7.56 -7.54 3.23
CA TYR A 196 -7.28 -8.25 4.47
C TYR A 196 -8.53 -8.90 5.06
N PHE A 197 -8.38 -10.14 5.51
CA PHE A 197 -9.40 -10.94 6.18
C PHE A 197 -8.74 -11.75 7.31
N PRO A 198 -9.41 -12.02 8.44
CA PRO A 198 -10.73 -11.53 8.87
C PRO A 198 -10.64 -10.21 9.64
N TRP A 199 -11.78 -9.77 10.18
CA TRP A 199 -11.84 -8.67 11.16
C TRP A 199 -11.17 -9.08 12.48
N LEU A 200 -10.71 -8.07 13.21
CA LEU A 200 -9.98 -8.25 14.46
C LEU A 200 -10.93 -8.06 15.64
N ARG A 201 -10.72 -8.77 16.74
CA ARG A 201 -11.41 -8.51 18.01
C ARG A 201 -10.47 -7.79 18.97
N VAL A 202 -10.84 -6.57 19.38
CA VAL A 202 -10.02 -5.67 20.22
C VAL A 202 -10.82 -5.13 21.39
N ARG A 203 -10.15 -4.47 22.35
CA ARG A 203 -10.85 -3.59 23.31
C ARG A 203 -11.29 -2.32 22.60
N ASP A 204 -12.53 -1.91 22.84
CA ASP A 204 -13.08 -0.70 22.23
C ASP A 204 -12.27 0.54 22.68
N PRO A 205 -11.89 1.43 21.74
CA PRO A 205 -11.02 2.57 22.06
C PRO A 205 -11.74 3.69 22.84
N VAL A 206 -13.08 3.70 22.85
CA VAL A 206 -13.92 4.65 23.58
C VAL A 206 -14.47 4.03 24.87
N ASN A 207 -14.80 2.74 24.86
CA ASN A 207 -15.24 1.96 26.02
C ASN A 207 -14.33 0.74 26.28
N PRO A 208 -13.17 0.89 26.94
CA PRO A 208 -12.18 -0.19 27.10
C PRO A 208 -12.66 -1.45 27.83
N ALA A 209 -13.82 -1.40 28.48
CA ALA A 209 -14.47 -2.55 29.12
C ALA A 209 -15.16 -3.48 28.10
N ALA A 210 -15.52 -2.98 26.92
CA ALA A 210 -16.16 -3.75 25.86
C ALA A 210 -15.13 -4.31 24.88
N LEU A 211 -15.46 -5.47 24.30
CA LEU A 211 -14.80 -6.00 23.10
C LEU A 211 -15.63 -5.65 21.88
N VAL A 212 -14.96 -5.25 20.80
CA VAL A 212 -15.58 -4.95 19.52
C VAL A 212 -14.81 -5.62 18.40
N ASP A 213 -15.55 -5.98 17.35
CA ASP A 213 -14.99 -6.48 16.11
C ASP A 213 -14.71 -5.26 15.21
N VAL A 214 -13.48 -5.17 14.69
CA VAL A 214 -12.97 -3.98 14.01
C VAL A 214 -12.37 -4.31 12.65
N PRO A 215 -12.54 -3.42 11.65
CA PRO A 215 -11.92 -3.61 10.34
C PRO A 215 -10.39 -3.60 10.47
N PRO A 216 -9.67 -4.50 9.76
CA PRO A 216 -8.22 -4.61 9.89
C PRO A 216 -7.46 -3.41 9.31
N SER A 217 -8.04 -2.63 8.39
CA SER A 217 -7.34 -1.62 7.59
C SER A 217 -6.52 -0.62 8.39
N GLY A 218 -7.07 -0.11 9.50
CA GLY A 218 -6.35 0.79 10.40
C GLY A 218 -5.11 0.16 11.03
N HIS A 219 -5.26 -1.06 11.54
CA HIS A 219 -4.14 -1.82 12.11
C HIS A 219 -3.09 -2.14 11.05
N MET A 220 -3.52 -2.54 9.85
CA MET A 220 -2.61 -2.85 8.73
C MET A 220 -1.82 -1.61 8.29
N ALA A 221 -2.47 -0.45 8.15
CA ALA A 221 -1.79 0.81 7.84
C ALA A 221 -0.72 1.15 8.88
N GLY A 222 -1.01 0.93 10.17
CA GLY A 222 -0.02 1.13 11.25
C GLY A 222 1.14 0.14 11.16
N ILE A 223 0.87 -1.12 10.83
CA ILE A 223 1.90 -2.15 10.62
C ILE A 223 2.78 -1.82 9.42
N TRP A 224 2.19 -1.33 8.32
CA TRP A 224 2.95 -0.86 7.15
C TRP A 224 3.89 0.28 7.56
N ALA A 225 3.36 1.30 8.23
CA ALA A 225 4.15 2.43 8.73
C ALA A 225 5.31 1.98 9.64
N ARG A 226 5.03 1.08 10.58
CA ARG A 226 6.04 0.53 11.50
C ARG A 226 7.09 -0.31 10.78
N THR A 227 6.68 -1.14 9.83
CA THR A 227 7.60 -1.99 9.06
C THR A 227 8.54 -1.10 8.24
N ASP A 228 8.00 -0.11 7.55
CA ASP A 228 8.80 0.81 6.75
C ASP A 228 9.82 1.58 7.60
N ALA A 229 9.38 2.10 8.74
CA ALA A 229 10.26 2.87 9.64
C ALA A 229 11.38 2.04 10.26
N THR A 230 11.18 0.73 10.43
CA THR A 230 12.14 -0.14 11.13
C THR A 230 12.97 -1.02 10.20
N ARG A 231 12.47 -1.32 9.00
CA ARG A 231 13.06 -2.28 8.06
C ARG A 231 13.09 -1.79 6.62
N GLY A 232 12.51 -0.63 6.32
CA GLY A 232 12.36 -0.10 4.96
C GLY A 232 11.16 -0.68 4.21
N VAL A 233 10.64 0.09 3.26
CA VAL A 233 9.43 -0.26 2.46
C VAL A 233 9.58 -1.55 1.65
N HIS A 234 10.82 -1.96 1.36
CA HIS A 234 11.13 -3.18 0.64
C HIS A 234 10.84 -4.45 1.46
N LYS A 235 10.71 -4.36 2.79
CA LYS A 235 10.31 -5.48 3.65
C LYS A 235 8.78 -5.66 3.59
N ALA A 236 8.35 -6.87 3.22
CA ALA A 236 6.93 -7.24 3.29
C ALA A 236 6.36 -7.06 4.71
N PRO A 237 5.23 -6.35 4.90
CA PRO A 237 4.58 -6.13 6.20
C PRO A 237 3.74 -7.34 6.63
N ALA A 238 4.35 -8.54 6.60
CA ALA A 238 3.78 -9.81 7.02
C ALA A 238 4.69 -10.47 8.07
N ASN A 239 4.13 -11.46 8.77
CA ASN A 239 4.68 -12.05 10.00
C ASN A 239 4.89 -11.00 11.11
N GLU A 240 4.00 -10.01 11.14
CA GLU A 240 4.02 -8.91 12.11
C GLU A 240 2.91 -9.12 13.14
N ALA A 241 3.23 -8.88 14.41
CA ALA A 241 2.22 -8.90 15.47
C ALA A 241 1.24 -7.73 15.31
N VAL A 242 -0.05 -8.03 15.44
CA VAL A 242 -1.12 -7.03 15.42
C VAL A 242 -1.34 -6.53 16.85
N ARG A 243 -0.78 -5.36 17.16
CA ARG A 243 -0.88 -4.78 18.52
C ARG A 243 -2.33 -4.41 18.80
N GLY A 244 -2.81 -4.79 20.00
CA GLY A 244 -4.19 -4.53 20.44
C GLY A 244 -5.20 -5.61 20.06
N ALA A 245 -4.90 -6.45 19.06
CA ALA A 245 -5.73 -7.58 18.68
C ALA A 245 -5.64 -8.70 19.72
N LEU A 246 -6.80 -9.09 20.25
CA LEU A 246 -6.95 -10.18 21.21
C LEU A 246 -7.35 -11.47 20.52
N ASP A 247 -8.19 -11.35 19.49
CA ASP A 247 -8.69 -12.49 18.72
C ASP A 247 -9.10 -12.07 17.30
N LEU A 248 -9.66 -13.01 16.54
CA LEU A 248 -10.19 -12.82 15.19
C LEU A 248 -11.68 -13.16 15.13
N THR A 249 -12.42 -12.55 14.19
CA THR A 249 -13.82 -12.95 13.97
C THR A 249 -13.96 -14.32 13.30
N TYR A 250 -12.89 -14.79 12.64
CA TYR A 250 -12.85 -16.10 11.99
C TYR A 250 -11.46 -16.76 12.13
N HIS A 251 -11.41 -18.03 12.52
CA HIS A 251 -10.15 -18.77 12.56
C HIS A 251 -9.97 -19.61 11.29
N LEU A 252 -9.10 -19.14 10.41
CA LEU A 252 -8.78 -19.85 9.17
C LEU A 252 -8.03 -21.17 9.43
N THR A 253 -8.50 -22.23 8.78
CA THR A 253 -7.72 -23.44 8.58
C THR A 253 -6.58 -23.20 7.58
N ARG A 254 -5.67 -24.17 7.46
CA ARG A 254 -4.60 -24.11 6.46
C ARG A 254 -5.15 -24.20 5.03
N ALA A 255 -6.14 -25.06 4.80
CA ALA A 255 -6.73 -25.30 3.49
C ALA A 255 -7.48 -24.07 2.97
N GLU A 256 -8.27 -23.41 3.82
CA GLU A 256 -8.96 -22.17 3.45
C GLU A 256 -7.96 -21.06 3.12
N GLN A 257 -6.91 -20.90 3.93
CA GLN A 257 -5.86 -19.92 3.64
C GLN A 257 -5.17 -20.19 2.30
N GLU A 258 -4.92 -21.46 1.94
CA GLU A 258 -4.31 -21.80 0.65
C GLU A 258 -5.16 -21.31 -0.52
N GLN A 259 -6.49 -21.49 -0.43
CA GLN A 259 -7.45 -21.01 -1.42
C GLN A 259 -7.55 -19.47 -1.45
N LEU A 260 -7.58 -18.82 -0.28
CA LEU A 260 -7.65 -17.37 -0.20
C LEU A 260 -6.38 -16.70 -0.76
N ASN A 261 -5.22 -17.28 -0.41
CA ASN A 261 -3.94 -16.74 -0.80
C ASN A 261 -3.78 -16.72 -2.31
N SER A 262 -4.17 -17.80 -3.02
CA SER A 262 -4.11 -17.86 -4.50
C SER A 262 -4.91 -16.75 -5.20
N HIS A 263 -5.90 -16.17 -4.52
CA HIS A 263 -6.72 -15.05 -5.00
C HIS A 263 -6.32 -13.67 -4.45
N GLY A 264 -5.15 -13.58 -3.79
CA GLY A 264 -4.60 -12.31 -3.30
C GLY A 264 -5.24 -11.80 -2.00
N VAL A 265 -5.95 -12.66 -1.26
CA VAL A 265 -6.54 -12.30 0.04
C VAL A 265 -5.53 -12.51 1.16
N ASN A 266 -5.12 -11.42 1.81
CA ASN A 266 -4.14 -11.47 2.90
C ASN A 266 -4.82 -11.89 4.20
N CYS A 267 -4.37 -13.01 4.74
CA CYS A 267 -4.96 -13.57 5.95
C CYS A 267 -4.30 -13.02 7.22
N VAL A 268 -5.09 -12.67 8.23
CA VAL A 268 -4.64 -12.50 9.61
C VAL A 268 -4.91 -13.80 10.36
N ARG A 269 -3.95 -14.24 11.17
CA ARG A 269 -3.95 -15.56 11.81
C ARG A 269 -3.70 -15.46 13.30
N PHE A 270 -4.39 -16.30 14.07
CA PHE A 270 -4.09 -16.50 15.49
C PHE A 270 -3.14 -17.69 15.64
N PHE A 271 -2.05 -17.48 16.38
CA PHE A 271 -1.10 -18.51 16.76
C PHE A 271 -1.02 -18.57 18.29
N SER A 272 -1.23 -19.74 18.89
CA SER A 272 -1.35 -19.88 20.34
C SER A 272 -0.17 -19.33 21.14
N THR A 273 1.04 -19.34 20.58
CA THR A 273 2.28 -18.85 21.22
C THR A 273 2.67 -17.44 20.80
N GLU A 274 2.18 -16.95 19.67
CA GLU A 274 2.65 -15.72 19.03
C GLU A 274 1.55 -14.65 18.91
N GLY A 275 0.31 -14.99 19.31
CA GLY A 275 -0.86 -14.13 19.24
C GLY A 275 -1.36 -13.93 17.81
N VAL A 276 -2.05 -12.81 17.60
CA VAL A 276 -2.58 -12.42 16.29
C VAL A 276 -1.48 -11.83 15.41
N ARG A 277 -1.30 -12.40 14.21
CA ARG A 277 -0.29 -11.97 13.23
C ARG A 277 -0.87 -11.77 11.84
N VAL A 278 -0.34 -10.78 11.14
CA VAL A 278 -0.55 -10.63 9.70
C VAL A 278 0.23 -11.70 8.97
N TRP A 279 -0.41 -12.44 8.07
CA TRP A 279 0.17 -13.60 7.40
C TRP A 279 0.02 -13.57 5.88
N GLY A 280 0.01 -12.36 5.30
CA GLY A 280 -0.01 -12.14 3.86
C GLY A 280 0.50 -10.74 3.49
N ALA A 281 1.11 -10.62 2.31
CA ALA A 281 1.59 -9.35 1.75
C ALA A 281 1.44 -9.30 0.22
N ARG A 282 0.35 -9.87 -0.30
CA ARG A 282 -0.03 -9.82 -1.71
C ARG A 282 -0.91 -8.60 -2.00
N THR A 283 -0.84 -8.11 -3.22
CA THR A 283 -1.82 -7.15 -3.75
C THR A 283 -3.02 -7.92 -4.33
N VAL A 284 -4.03 -7.19 -4.80
CA VAL A 284 -5.16 -7.77 -5.55
C VAL A 284 -4.83 -7.97 -7.05
N ALA A 285 -3.57 -7.79 -7.45
CA ALA A 285 -3.13 -8.07 -8.81
C ALA A 285 -3.20 -9.56 -9.14
N ASP A 286 -3.16 -9.87 -10.44
CA ASP A 286 -3.04 -11.25 -10.88
C ASP A 286 -1.76 -11.91 -10.34
N SER A 287 -1.82 -13.23 -10.13
CA SER A 287 -0.70 -14.01 -9.62
C SER A 287 0.56 -13.97 -10.50
N ALA A 288 0.41 -13.69 -11.80
CA ALA A 288 1.51 -13.53 -12.76
C ALA A 288 2.06 -12.09 -12.84
N SER A 289 1.40 -11.12 -12.20
CA SER A 289 1.81 -9.70 -12.22
C SER A 289 3.16 -9.50 -11.51
N GLU A 290 3.97 -8.59 -12.03
CA GLU A 290 5.20 -8.14 -11.37
C GLU A 290 4.91 -7.42 -10.04
N PHE A 291 3.71 -6.84 -9.93
CA PHE A 291 3.20 -6.14 -8.74
C PHE A 291 2.35 -7.01 -7.83
N ARG A 292 2.47 -8.34 -7.94
CA ARG A 292 1.82 -9.32 -7.04
C ARG A 292 2.11 -9.06 -5.55
N TYR A 293 3.29 -8.56 -5.22
CA TYR A 293 3.72 -8.33 -3.83
C TYR A 293 3.61 -6.87 -3.43
N LEU A 294 3.04 -6.65 -2.26
CA LEU A 294 2.76 -5.33 -1.72
C LEU A 294 4.03 -4.49 -1.51
N ASN A 295 5.08 -5.07 -0.94
CA ASN A 295 6.35 -4.36 -0.73
C ASN A 295 7.01 -3.94 -2.04
N VAL A 296 6.81 -4.71 -3.12
CA VAL A 296 7.32 -4.34 -4.45
C VAL A 296 6.54 -3.15 -5.00
N ARG A 297 5.21 -3.18 -4.99
CA ARG A 297 4.37 -2.05 -5.41
C ARG A 297 4.70 -0.76 -4.64
N ARG A 298 4.79 -0.86 -3.31
CA ARG A 298 5.08 0.30 -2.44
C ARG A 298 6.50 0.83 -2.63
N LEU A 299 7.49 -0.04 -2.86
CA LEU A 299 8.84 0.37 -3.22
C LEU A 299 8.87 1.13 -4.55
N PHE A 300 8.15 0.65 -5.57
CA PHE A 300 8.04 1.35 -6.85
C PHE A 300 7.36 2.71 -6.74
N ASN A 301 6.27 2.83 -5.96
CA ASN A 301 5.65 4.12 -5.68
C ASN A 301 6.67 5.08 -5.07
N MET A 302 7.34 4.66 -4.00
CA MET A 302 8.34 5.49 -3.33
C MET A 302 9.45 5.93 -4.28
N ILE A 303 10.04 5.02 -5.08
CA ILE A 303 11.11 5.36 -6.04
C ILE A 303 10.59 6.38 -7.07
N LYS A 304 9.43 6.13 -7.67
CA LYS A 304 8.83 7.01 -8.69
C LYS A 304 8.58 8.41 -8.15
N GLU A 305 7.93 8.51 -7.00
CA GLU A 305 7.60 9.79 -6.37
C GLU A 305 8.85 10.54 -5.89
N SER A 306 9.83 9.83 -5.32
CA SER A 306 11.10 10.44 -4.90
C SER A 306 11.82 11.09 -6.07
N ILE A 307 11.89 10.39 -7.21
CA ILE A 307 12.48 10.93 -8.44
C ILE A 307 11.65 12.12 -8.94
N ALA A 308 10.32 12.00 -9.03
CA ALA A 308 9.47 13.08 -9.55
C ALA A 308 9.58 14.36 -8.72
N VAL A 309 9.50 14.26 -7.40
CA VAL A 309 9.57 15.41 -6.49
C VAL A 309 10.97 16.03 -6.51
N SER A 310 12.01 15.22 -6.41
CA SER A 310 13.40 15.71 -6.29
C SER A 310 13.97 16.21 -7.61
N THR A 311 13.40 15.81 -8.75
CA THR A 311 13.88 16.21 -10.08
C THR A 311 13.05 17.31 -10.74
N ARG A 312 12.11 17.94 -10.01
CA ARG A 312 11.30 19.06 -10.50
C ARG A 312 12.11 20.24 -11.04
N TRP A 313 13.34 20.42 -10.54
CA TRP A 313 14.26 21.45 -11.01
C TRP A 313 14.69 21.29 -12.48
N ILE A 314 14.56 20.09 -13.07
CA ILE A 314 14.92 19.82 -14.47
C ILE A 314 14.02 20.59 -15.43
N VAL A 315 12.80 20.92 -15.02
CA VAL A 315 11.83 21.60 -15.88
C VAL A 315 12.40 22.98 -16.27
N PHE A 316 12.45 23.24 -17.58
CA PHE A 316 13.05 24.44 -18.21
C PHE A 316 14.58 24.52 -18.20
N GLU A 317 15.30 23.46 -17.82
CA GLU A 317 16.75 23.38 -18.03
C GLU A 317 17.10 23.11 -19.51
N PRO A 318 18.27 23.56 -19.99
CA PRO A 318 18.74 23.24 -21.34
C PRO A 318 18.85 21.72 -21.58
N ASN A 319 18.19 21.22 -22.62
CA ASN A 319 18.19 19.80 -22.97
C ASN A 319 19.48 19.41 -23.70
N ASP A 320 20.55 19.19 -22.93
CA ASP A 320 21.88 18.86 -23.45
C ASP A 320 22.54 17.70 -22.69
N GLU A 321 23.75 17.31 -23.12
CA GLU A 321 24.52 16.23 -22.48
C GLU A 321 24.88 16.51 -21.01
N THR A 322 24.94 17.79 -20.60
CA THR A 322 25.23 18.19 -19.22
C THR A 322 24.04 17.88 -18.33
N LEU A 323 22.82 18.19 -18.78
CA LEU A 323 21.59 17.82 -18.10
C LEU A 323 21.48 16.29 -17.98
N TRP A 324 21.67 15.55 -19.08
CA TRP A 324 21.57 14.08 -19.08
C TRP A 324 22.58 13.41 -18.14
N LYS A 325 23.81 13.94 -18.07
CA LYS A 325 24.82 13.48 -17.10
C LYS A 325 24.38 13.74 -15.66
N SER A 326 23.79 14.90 -15.40
CA SER A 326 23.29 15.26 -14.06
C SER A 326 22.14 14.34 -13.63
N ILE A 327 21.18 14.07 -14.52
CA ILE A 327 20.08 13.13 -14.28
C ILE A 327 20.62 11.74 -13.95
N ARG A 328 21.51 11.20 -14.80
CA ARG A 328 22.10 9.87 -14.57
C ARG A 328 22.82 9.79 -13.24
N ARG A 329 23.63 10.81 -12.91
CA ARG A 329 24.37 10.87 -11.65
C ARG A 329 23.44 10.84 -10.44
N ASP A 330 22.45 11.72 -10.41
CA ASP A 330 21.62 11.94 -9.23
C ASP A 330 20.66 10.75 -9.00
N VAL A 331 20.04 10.22 -10.08
CA VAL A 331 19.20 9.01 -10.01
C VAL A 331 20.03 7.77 -9.66
N SER A 332 21.22 7.60 -10.24
CA SER A 332 22.07 6.44 -9.91
C SER A 332 22.56 6.48 -8.47
N ALA A 333 22.86 7.66 -7.93
CA ALA A 333 23.26 7.81 -6.52
C ALA A 333 22.12 7.39 -5.58
N PHE A 334 20.88 7.78 -5.90
CA PHE A 334 19.70 7.38 -5.14
C PHE A 334 19.46 5.87 -5.17
N LEU A 335 19.47 5.25 -6.36
CA LEU A 335 19.27 3.81 -6.50
C LEU A 335 20.41 3.00 -5.86
N LEU A 336 21.62 3.55 -5.86
CA LEU A 336 22.75 2.97 -5.11
C LEU A 336 22.48 2.95 -3.61
N HIS A 337 21.86 3.98 -3.05
CA HIS A 337 21.44 3.98 -1.65
C HIS A 337 20.37 2.92 -1.40
N GLN A 338 19.35 2.83 -2.26
CA GLN A 338 18.32 1.80 -2.15
C GLN A 338 18.90 0.37 -2.22
N TRP A 339 19.89 0.13 -3.08
CA TRP A 339 20.58 -1.15 -3.15
C TRP A 339 21.40 -1.45 -1.89
N ARG A 340 22.13 -0.47 -1.36
CA ARG A 340 22.89 -0.62 -0.09
C ARG A 340 21.99 -0.90 1.10
N ASP A 341 20.79 -0.35 1.10
CA ASP A 341 19.76 -0.59 2.12
C ASP A 341 19.06 -1.95 1.95
N GLY A 342 19.44 -2.73 0.93
CA GLY A 342 18.90 -4.06 0.66
C GLY A 342 17.54 -4.03 -0.03
N ALA A 343 17.10 -2.91 -0.59
CA ALA A 343 15.83 -2.81 -1.30
C ALA A 343 15.89 -3.42 -2.72
N LEU A 344 17.09 -3.45 -3.32
CA LEU A 344 17.33 -3.97 -4.66
C LEU A 344 18.21 -5.23 -4.63
N MET A 345 17.93 -6.20 -5.50
CA MET A 345 18.65 -7.46 -5.65
C MET A 345 19.83 -7.31 -6.61
N GLY A 346 20.96 -7.92 -6.30
CA GLY A 346 22.13 -7.98 -7.18
C GLY A 346 23.42 -7.97 -6.38
N ARG A 347 24.46 -8.68 -6.86
CA ARG A 347 25.79 -8.66 -6.23
C ARG A 347 26.54 -7.37 -6.54
N THR A 348 26.20 -6.74 -7.65
CA THR A 348 26.75 -5.45 -8.09
C THR A 348 25.61 -4.47 -8.39
N PRO A 349 25.85 -3.15 -8.32
CA PRO A 349 24.84 -2.15 -8.68
C PRO A 349 24.27 -2.33 -10.09
N GLN A 350 25.10 -2.78 -11.04
CA GLN A 350 24.72 -2.98 -12.43
C GLN A 350 23.77 -4.18 -12.64
N GLU A 351 23.78 -5.15 -11.74
CA GLU A 351 22.78 -6.22 -11.70
C GLU A 351 21.45 -5.73 -11.07
N ALA A 352 21.53 -4.72 -10.20
CA ALA A 352 20.41 -4.24 -9.40
C ALA A 352 19.59 -3.14 -10.07
N PHE A 353 20.24 -2.25 -10.81
CA PHE A 353 19.56 -1.17 -11.52
C PHE A 353 20.38 -0.64 -12.70
N PHE A 354 19.71 0.08 -13.61
CA PHE A 354 20.34 0.90 -14.63
C PHE A 354 19.61 2.23 -14.79
N VAL A 355 20.34 3.25 -15.23
CA VAL A 355 19.80 4.57 -15.59
C VAL A 355 20.40 5.00 -16.92
N LYS A 356 19.55 5.17 -17.93
CA LYS A 356 19.95 5.57 -19.28
C LYS A 356 19.27 6.88 -19.68
N CYS A 357 20.07 7.91 -19.85
CA CYS A 357 19.69 9.21 -20.41
C CYS A 357 20.86 9.66 -21.28
N ASP A 358 20.72 9.49 -22.59
CA ASP A 358 21.74 9.75 -23.61
C ASP A 358 21.11 10.07 -24.96
N ARG A 359 21.92 10.14 -26.02
CA ARG A 359 21.44 10.41 -27.38
C ARG A 359 20.54 9.32 -27.96
N GLU A 360 20.60 8.09 -27.45
CA GLU A 360 19.72 7.02 -27.92
C GLU A 360 18.31 7.18 -27.34
N THR A 361 18.21 7.61 -26.08
CA THR A 361 16.91 7.94 -25.46
C THR A 361 16.40 9.32 -25.85
N ASN A 362 17.29 10.24 -26.22
CA ASN A 362 16.99 11.63 -26.59
C ASN A 362 17.56 11.96 -27.99
N PRO A 363 17.01 11.38 -29.06
CA PRO A 363 17.34 11.79 -30.43
C PRO A 363 16.79 13.20 -30.73
N PRO A 364 17.23 13.86 -31.82
CA PRO A 364 16.83 15.23 -32.15
C PRO A 364 15.32 15.47 -32.11
N GLU A 365 14.51 14.50 -32.53
CA GLU A 365 13.06 14.63 -32.56
C GLU A 365 12.44 14.76 -31.15
N VAL A 366 13.02 14.08 -30.16
CA VAL A 366 12.60 14.16 -28.74
C VAL A 366 13.03 15.49 -28.13
N ILE A 367 14.24 15.96 -28.48
CA ILE A 367 14.77 17.25 -28.03
C ILE A 367 13.95 18.41 -28.61
N ASP A 368 13.65 18.37 -29.90
CA ASP A 368 12.86 19.37 -30.61
C ASP A 368 11.40 19.41 -30.10
N ALA A 369 10.89 18.27 -29.61
CA ALA A 369 9.61 18.19 -28.91
C ALA A 369 9.66 18.74 -27.46
N GLY A 370 10.82 19.19 -26.99
CA GLY A 370 11.03 19.71 -25.63
C GLY A 370 11.01 18.64 -24.55
N GLN A 371 11.28 17.37 -24.90
CA GLN A 371 11.22 16.24 -23.99
C GLN A 371 12.61 15.75 -23.56
N VAL A 372 12.72 15.26 -22.33
CA VAL A 372 13.87 14.50 -21.85
C VAL A 372 13.39 13.14 -21.37
N VAL A 373 13.86 12.07 -22.01
CA VAL A 373 13.52 10.69 -21.70
C VAL A 373 14.69 10.04 -20.96
N THR A 374 14.37 9.43 -19.83
CA THR A 374 15.30 8.62 -19.03
C THR A 374 14.70 7.24 -18.79
N LEU A 375 15.40 6.20 -19.21
CA LEU A 375 15.00 4.82 -18.94
C LEU A 375 15.66 4.35 -17.63
N ILE A 376 14.83 3.83 -16.72
CA ILE A 376 15.27 3.34 -15.41
C ILE A 376 14.76 1.92 -15.25
N GLY A 377 15.66 0.99 -14.95
CA GLY A 377 15.29 -0.36 -14.54
C GLY A 377 15.78 -0.63 -13.13
N VAL A 378 14.97 -1.34 -12.33
CA VAL A 378 15.29 -1.73 -10.95
C VAL A 378 14.88 -3.17 -10.71
N ALA A 379 15.68 -3.91 -9.92
CA ALA A 379 15.40 -5.28 -9.52
C ALA A 379 15.01 -5.33 -8.04
N PRO A 380 13.72 -5.33 -7.67
CA PRO A 380 13.29 -5.30 -6.27
C PRO A 380 13.51 -6.65 -5.57
N VAL A 381 13.73 -6.62 -4.25
CA VAL A 381 13.70 -7.85 -3.43
C VAL A 381 12.27 -8.39 -3.32
N LYS A 382 12.09 -9.67 -3.67
CA LYS A 382 10.82 -10.40 -3.49
C LYS A 382 10.83 -11.21 -2.18
N PRO A 383 9.71 -11.30 -1.45
CA PRO A 383 9.65 -12.02 -0.18
C PRO A 383 9.72 -13.55 -0.37
N ALA A 384 10.33 -14.24 0.61
CA ALA A 384 10.31 -15.70 0.69
C ALA A 384 9.00 -16.17 1.35
N GLU A 385 7.97 -16.42 0.54
CA GLU A 385 6.64 -16.82 1.02
C GLU A 385 6.55 -18.32 1.37
N PHE A 386 7.25 -19.18 0.62
CA PHE A 386 7.24 -20.62 0.80
C PHE A 386 8.64 -21.12 1.17
N ILE A 387 8.76 -21.75 2.34
CA ILE A 387 10.00 -22.38 2.80
C ILE A 387 9.79 -23.89 2.74
N VAL A 388 10.55 -24.57 1.87
CA VAL A 388 10.47 -26.02 1.69
C VAL A 388 11.76 -26.66 2.18
N PHE A 389 11.69 -27.32 3.34
CA PHE A 389 12.77 -28.18 3.82
C PHE A 389 12.60 -29.58 3.20
N ARG A 390 13.59 -30.02 2.41
CA ARG A 390 13.64 -31.39 1.87
C ARG A 390 14.60 -32.21 2.73
N LEU A 391 14.07 -33.17 3.46
CA LEU A 391 14.87 -34.10 4.25
C LEU A 391 15.10 -35.38 3.44
N SER A 392 16.35 -35.83 3.42
CA SER A 392 16.74 -37.12 2.88
C SER A 392 17.53 -37.88 3.95
N GLN A 393 17.25 -39.17 4.08
CA GLN A 393 18.06 -40.06 4.89
C GLN A 393 19.32 -40.41 4.09
N MET A 394 20.50 -40.00 4.59
CA MET A 394 21.76 -40.46 4.02
C MET A 394 22.04 -41.90 4.49
N ASP A 395 22.28 -42.82 3.56
CA ASP A 395 22.90 -44.10 3.88
C ASP A 395 24.38 -43.85 4.25
N GLN A 396 24.84 -44.39 5.39
CA GLN A 396 26.22 -44.25 5.88
C GLN A 396 27.29 -44.96 5.01
N ARG A 397 27.01 -45.23 3.74
CA ARG A 397 27.95 -45.87 2.79
C ARG A 397 27.80 -45.29 1.39
N SER A 398 28.52 -44.21 1.12
CA SER A 398 29.06 -43.91 -0.23
C SER A 398 29.93 -42.65 -0.20
N ASP A 399 31.00 -42.68 0.60
CA ASP A 399 32.23 -41.95 0.29
C ASP A 399 33.28 -42.97 -0.16
N THR A 400 33.06 -43.57 -1.32
CA THR A 400 34.16 -44.07 -2.18
C THR A 400 33.64 -44.24 -3.60
N GLN A 401 34.26 -43.51 -4.55
CA GLN A 401 34.05 -43.49 -6.01
C GLN A 401 32.93 -42.52 -6.50
N GLY A 402 33.18 -41.49 -7.31
CA GLY A 402 34.41 -41.13 -8.01
C GLY A 402 34.45 -39.65 -8.41
N LEU A 403 35.64 -39.08 -8.29
CA LEU A 403 36.14 -38.06 -9.22
C LEU A 403 36.43 -38.76 -10.55
N GLY A 404 35.85 -38.28 -11.65
CA GLY A 404 36.20 -38.69 -13.02
C GLY A 404 35.03 -38.71 -14.00
N GLU A 405 34.62 -37.53 -14.48
CA GLU A 405 34.84 -36.97 -15.85
C GLU A 405 33.94 -35.75 -16.07
#